data_AF-A0AAN5IG41-F1
#
_entry.id   AF-A0AAN5IG41-F1
#
_cell.length_a   1.000
_cell.length_b   1.000
_cell.length_c   1.000
_cell.angle_alpha   90.00
_cell.angle_beta   90.00
_cell.angle_gamma   90.00
#
_symmetry.space_group_name_H-M   'P 1'
#
loop_
_entity.id
_entity.type
_entity.pdbx_description
1 polymer ?
#
loop_
_entity_poly.entity_id
_entity_poly.type
_entity_poly.pdbx_seq_one_letter_code
_entity_poly.pdbx_strand_id
1 'polypeptide(L)' 'RHLRFADLHPTGNIYVIRAVTADGDRITLGNDGLNKINFDASMNLWHFSYANRADMLNVWLVAAACATAGNTLLFEL' A
#
# COMPACT_ATOMS: atom_id res chain seq x y z
N ARG A 1 9.94 -9.60 0.00
CA ARG A 1 8.98 -9.69 1.13
C ARG A 1 7.62 -9.27 0.57
N HIS A 2 6.57 -10.06 0.78
CA HIS A 2 5.21 -9.75 0.29
C HIS A 2 4.39 -9.21 1.47
N LEU A 3 3.87 -7.99 1.36
CA LEU A 3 2.98 -7.41 2.38
C LEU A 3 1.60 -7.18 1.77
N ARG A 4 0.56 -7.72 2.42
CA ARG A 4 -0.82 -7.33 2.14
C ARG A 4 -1.33 -6.58 3.36
N PHE A 5 -1.83 -5.36 3.15
CA PHE A 5 -2.48 -4.62 4.23
C PHE A 5 -3.76 -5.34 4.71
N ALA A 6 -4.39 -6.12 3.83
CA ALA A 6 -5.50 -7.01 4.17
C ALA A 6 -5.12 -8.13 5.15
N ASP A 7 -3.83 -8.51 5.25
CA ASP A 7 -3.37 -9.56 6.19
C ASP A 7 -3.12 -8.99 7.60
N LEU A 8 -3.25 -7.66 7.79
CA LEU A 8 -3.03 -6.99 9.10
C LEU A 8 -4.28 -6.95 9.99
N HIS A 9 -5.48 -7.31 9.51
CA HIS A 9 -6.67 -7.51 10.36
C HIS A 9 -7.83 -8.21 9.62
N PRO A 10 -8.65 -9.04 10.30
CA PRO A 10 -9.82 -9.66 9.68
C PRO A 10 -10.97 -8.65 9.53
N THR A 11 -11.36 -8.38 8.28
CA THR A 11 -12.68 -7.96 7.79
C THR A 11 -13.37 -6.75 8.46
N GLY A 12 -13.48 -5.63 7.71
CA GLY A 12 -14.53 -4.61 7.91
C GLY A 12 -14.05 -3.17 8.06
N ASN A 13 -12.76 -2.94 8.33
CA ASN A 13 -12.23 -1.59 8.53
C ASN A 13 -11.80 -0.96 7.19
N ILE A 14 -12.10 0.33 7.01
CA ILE A 14 -11.57 1.14 5.91
C ILE A 14 -10.15 1.56 6.32
N TYR A 15 -9.15 1.13 5.54
CA TYR A 15 -7.77 1.56 5.74
C TYR A 15 -7.41 2.58 4.67
N VAL A 16 -6.72 3.63 5.09
CA VAL A 16 -6.13 4.61 4.18
C VAL A 16 -4.63 4.42 4.19
N ILE A 17 -4.06 4.20 3.01
CA ILE A 17 -2.61 4.13 2.83
C ILE A 17 -2.14 5.49 2.34
N ARG A 18 -1.17 6.08 3.03
CA ARG A 18 -0.44 7.27 2.57
C ARG A 18 0.95 6.82 2.13
N ALA A 19 1.35 7.22 0.94
CA ALA A 19 2.62 6.80 0.37
C ALA A 19 3.36 7.96 -0.31
N VAL A 20 4.68 7.80 -0.41
CA VAL A 20 5.56 8.67 -1.19
C VAL A 20 6.07 7.87 -2.37
N THR A 21 5.88 8.38 -3.59
CA THR A 21 6.33 7.73 -4.82
C THR A 21 7.84 7.84 -4.98
N ALA A 22 8.41 7.05 -5.88
CA ALA A 22 9.81 7.16 -6.27
C ALA A 22 10.19 8.57 -6.79
N ASP A 23 9.23 9.27 -7.40
CA ASP A 23 9.39 10.64 -7.90
C ASP A 23 9.19 11.71 -6.79
N GLY A 24 8.82 11.29 -5.58
CA GLY A 24 8.61 12.17 -4.41
C GLY A 24 7.18 12.67 -4.21
N ASP A 25 6.24 12.26 -5.07
CA ASP A 25 4.84 12.64 -4.94
C ASP A 25 4.17 11.97 -3.75
N ARG A 26 3.26 12.70 -3.09
CA ARG A 26 2.46 12.15 -1.98
C ARG A 26 1.11 11.69 -2.51
N ILE A 27 0.83 10.39 -2.34
CA ILE A 27 -0.41 9.78 -2.82
C ILE A 27 -1.22 9.15 -1.69
N THR A 28 -2.51 8.92 -1.97
CA THR A 28 -3.42 8.20 -1.09
C THR A 28 -3.96 7.00 -1.83
N LEU A 29 -3.85 5.83 -1.24
CA LEU A 29 -4.34 4.58 -1.80
C LEU A 29 -5.44 4.05 -0.87
N GLY A 30 -6.53 3.58 -1.46
CA GLY A 30 -7.54 2.82 -0.73
C GLY A 30 -6.99 1.46 -0.30
N ASN A 31 -7.66 0.78 0.62
CA ASN A 31 -7.38 -0.62 0.93
C ASN A 31 -8.45 -1.51 0.31
N ASP A 32 -8.21 -1.90 -0.94
CA ASP A 32 -8.96 -2.92 -1.67
C ASP A 32 -8.23 -4.26 -1.52
N GLY A 33 -8.96 -5.37 -1.41
CA GLY A 33 -8.37 -6.72 -1.31
C GLY A 33 -7.54 -7.12 -2.54
N LEU A 34 -7.69 -6.42 -3.66
CA LEU A 34 -6.89 -6.60 -4.87
C LEU A 34 -5.56 -5.83 -4.84
N ASN A 35 -5.37 -4.92 -3.86
CA ASN A 35 -4.13 -4.17 -3.69
C ASN A 35 -3.01 -5.09 -3.19
N LYS A 36 -1.85 -5.01 -3.85
CA LYS A 36 -0.65 -5.76 -3.46
C LYS A 36 0.54 -4.82 -3.36
N ILE A 37 1.29 -4.91 -2.26
CA ILE A 37 2.58 -4.24 -2.11
C ILE A 37 3.70 -5.27 -1.97
N ASN A 38 4.71 -5.14 -2.83
CA ASN A 38 5.86 -6.04 -2.88
C ASN A 38 7.15 -5.26 -2.78
N PHE A 39 8.07 -5.70 -1.93
CA PHE A 39 9.41 -5.14 -1.93
C PHE A 39 10.24 -5.72 -3.09
N ASP A 40 10.77 -4.85 -3.94
CA ASP A 40 11.76 -5.17 -4.96
C ASP A 40 13.16 -4.84 -4.45
N ALA A 41 13.94 -5.89 -4.17
CA ALA A 41 15.29 -5.76 -3.63
C ALA A 41 16.31 -5.27 -4.65
N SER A 42 16.04 -5.40 -5.95
CA SER A 42 16.96 -4.91 -7.00
C SER A 42 16.91 -3.40 -7.13
N MET A 43 15.72 -2.81 -6.91
CA MET A 43 15.50 -1.37 -6.93
C MET A 43 15.56 -0.73 -5.55
N ASN A 44 15.51 -1.54 -4.49
CA ASN A 44 15.34 -1.08 -3.11
C ASN A 44 14.08 -0.20 -2.93
N LEU A 45 12.99 -0.60 -3.60
CA LEU A 45 11.72 0.12 -3.63
C LEU A 45 10.54 -0.82 -3.41
N TRP A 46 9.42 -0.24 -2.97
CA TRP A 46 8.15 -0.95 -2.83
C TRP A 46 7.31 -0.77 -4.10
N HIS A 47 6.78 -1.86 -4.63
CA HIS A 47 5.88 -1.86 -5.78
C HIS A 47 4.44 -2.04 -5.32
N PHE A 48 3.61 -1.01 -5.51
CA PHE A 48 2.17 -1.12 -5.39
C PHE A 48 1.56 -1.49 -6.74
N SER A 49 0.69 -2.49 -6.72
CA SER A 49 -0.12 -2.86 -7.87
C SER A 49 -1.59 -3.00 -7.47
N TYR A 50 -2.46 -2.42 -8.27
CA TYR A 50 -3.90 -2.65 -8.25
C TYR A 50 -4.31 -3.19 -9.60
N ALA A 51 -4.89 -4.38 -9.61
CA ALA A 51 -5.41 -5.00 -10.82
C ALA A 51 -6.90 -5.23 -10.64
N ASN A 52 -7.72 -4.32 -11.15
CA ASN A 52 -9.11 -4.61 -11.45
C ASN A 52 -9.26 -4.81 -12.98
N ARG A 53 -10.44 -5.27 -13.44
CA ARG A 53 -10.65 -5.60 -14.86
C ARG A 53 -10.56 -4.40 -15.82
N ALA A 54 -10.55 -3.16 -15.33
CA ALA A 54 -10.60 -1.95 -16.15
C ALA A 54 -9.32 -1.10 -16.04
N ASP A 55 -8.70 -1.05 -14.86
CA ASP A 55 -7.57 -0.17 -14.56
C ASP A 55 -6.47 -0.96 -13.84
N MET A 56 -5.28 -0.97 -14.44
CA MET A 56 -4.08 -1.50 -13.81
C MET A 56 -3.19 -0.33 -13.37
N LEU A 57 -3.18 -0.05 -12.06
CA LEU A 57 -2.31 0.96 -11.49
C LEU A 57 -1.04 0.29 -10.96
N ASN A 58 0.13 0.77 -11.40
CA ASN A 58 1.43 0.34 -10.90
C ASN A 58 2.21 1.57 -10.44
N VAL A 59 2.68 1.56 -9.19
CA VAL A 59 3.39 2.69 -8.59
C VAL A 59 4.57 2.19 -7.77
N TRP A 60 5.72 2.81 -7.97
CA TRP A 60 6.90 2.60 -7.13
C TRP A 60 6.90 3.58 -5.96
N LEU A 61 7.17 3.08 -4.77
CA LEU A 61 7.07 3.80 -3.51
C LEU A 61 8.40 3.70 -2.76
N VAL A 62 8.81 4.81 -2.16
CA VAL A 62 9.96 4.86 -1.23
C VAL A 62 9.53 4.64 0.21
N ALA A 63 8.29 4.96 0.54
CA ALA A 63 7.70 4.77 1.87
C ALA A 63 6.18 4.68 1.77
N ALA A 64 5.56 3.92 2.66
CA ALA A 64 4.12 3.95 2.88
C ALA A 64 3.77 3.68 4.34
N ALA A 65 2.66 4.26 4.78
CA ALA A 65 2.06 4.02 6.08
C ALA A 65 0.55 3.78 5.92
N CYS A 66 -0.03 2.93 6.78
CA CYS A 66 -1.47 2.70 6.83
C CYS A 66 -2.06 3.25 8.13
N ALA A 67 -3.28 3.79 8.04
CA ALA A 67 -4.06 4.19 9.21
C ALA A 67 -5.45 3.53 9.19
N THR A 68 -5.95 3.21 10.38
CA THR A 68 -7.31 2.68 10.60
C THR A 68 -8.12 3.71 11.37
N ALA A 69 -9.42 3.84 11.09
CA ALA A 69 -10.30 4.61 11.94
C ALA A 69 -10.51 3.87 13.27
N GLY A 70 -9.93 4.37 14.36
CA GLY A 70 -10.19 3.89 15.72
C GLY A 70 -8.97 3.39 16.49
N ASN A 71 -7.89 2.96 15.81
CA ASN A 71 -6.60 2.64 16.43
C ASN A 71 -5.47 2.91 15.44
N THR A 72 -4.54 3.80 15.78
CA THR A 72 -3.35 4.09 14.97
C THR A 72 -2.37 2.95 15.11
N LEU A 73 -2.37 2.01 14.17
CA LEU A 73 -1.25 1.09 13.96
C LEU A 73 -0.32 1.74 12.95
N LEU A 74 0.74 2.37 13.45
CA LEU A 74 1.76 3.02 12.65
C LEU A 74 2.74 1.93 12.19
N PHE A 75 2.66 1.56 10.92
CA PHE A 75 3.65 0.72 10.26
C PHE A 75 4.41 1.58 9.27
N GLU A 76 5.72 1.68 9.46
CA GLU A 76 6.65 2.29 8.51
C GLU A 76 7.32 1.16 7.72
N LEU A 77 7.27 1.25 6.39
CA LEU A 77 7.92 0.34 5.46
C LEU A 77 9.40 0.67 5.24
#